data_AF-A0A417JZD6-F1
#
_entry.id   AF-A0A417JZD6-F1
#
_cell.length_a   1.000
_cell.length_b   1.000
_cell.length_c   1.000
_cell.angle_alpha   90.00
_cell.angle_beta   90.00
_cell.angle_gamma   90.00
#
_symmetry.space_group_name_H-M   'P 1'
#
loop_
_entity.id
_entity.type
_entity.pdbx_description
1 polymer ?
#
loop_
_entity_poly.entity_id
_entity_poly.type
_entity_poly.pdbx_seq_one_letter_code
_entity_poly.pdbx_strand_id
1 'polypeptide(L)'
;MRKKIMATILGTAMLLTAVSFTGCGRSVKDSTSAKTEKTTKETKRDEKIEIKILSKYDQIKKLLSKYPKEMTAEDTSYQGIVVIEYDSFGKGSKKLWNQFLKNVKDHKDCAIVICQYTVEGDPILQYVSNVNGKFYYVEDSTRDAYGSEKYVQYTYDYYKIYKQDGHYTAILTMDNKLTFDEAQDVRSLKTAIQLLDVKQ
;
A
#
# COMPACT_ATOMS: atom_id res chain seq x y z
N MET A 1 -44.71 -2.59 -10.39
CA MET A 1 -45.21 -3.87 -10.94
C MET A 1 -44.75 -4.01 -12.39
N ARG A 2 -43.91 -5.00 -12.69
CA ARG A 2 -43.88 -5.76 -13.96
C ARG A 2 -42.96 -6.96 -13.74
N LYS A 3 -43.59 -8.13 -13.61
CA LYS A 3 -42.97 -9.44 -13.53
C LYS A 3 -42.33 -9.78 -14.88
N LYS A 4 -41.16 -10.44 -14.86
CA LYS A 4 -40.82 -11.45 -15.86
C LYS A 4 -40.35 -12.70 -15.13
N ILE A 5 -41.05 -13.78 -15.45
CA ILE A 5 -40.89 -15.15 -15.00
C ILE A 5 -39.99 -15.84 -16.02
N MET A 6 -39.06 -16.68 -15.55
CA MET A 6 -38.74 -18.05 -16.03
C MET A 6 -37.44 -18.48 -15.33
N ALA A 7 -37.43 -19.41 -14.37
CA ALA A 7 -37.75 -20.84 -14.40
C ALA A 7 -36.80 -21.63 -15.33
N THR A 8 -36.14 -22.74 -14.99
CA THR A 8 -35.78 -23.48 -13.77
C THR A 8 -34.82 -24.61 -14.25
N ILE A 9 -34.05 -25.22 -13.33
CA ILE A 9 -33.51 -26.62 -13.33
C ILE A 9 -32.32 -26.90 -14.26
N LEU A 10 -31.15 -27.26 -13.70
CA LEU A 10 -30.75 -28.67 -13.57
C LEU A 10 -29.43 -28.80 -12.81
N GLY A 11 -29.51 -29.46 -11.65
CA GLY A 11 -28.34 -29.98 -10.97
C GLY A 11 -27.68 -31.07 -11.81
N THR A 12 -26.37 -31.19 -11.68
CA THR A 12 -25.66 -32.39 -12.08
C THR A 12 -24.67 -32.71 -10.97
N ALA A 13 -24.91 -33.85 -10.33
CA ALA A 13 -24.10 -34.43 -9.28
C ALA A 13 -22.68 -34.70 -9.79
N MET A 14 -21.67 -34.26 -9.03
CA MET A 14 -20.29 -34.67 -9.27
C MET A 14 -20.14 -36.13 -8.82
N LEU A 15 -20.03 -37.02 -9.79
CA LEU A 15 -19.76 -38.45 -9.60
C LEU A 15 -18.29 -38.62 -9.18
N LEU A 16 -18.06 -39.14 -7.97
CA LEU A 16 -16.74 -39.63 -7.53
C LEU A 16 -16.47 -40.96 -8.22
N THR A 17 -15.49 -40.99 -9.13
CA THR A 17 -14.89 -42.24 -9.61
C THR A 17 -13.50 -42.39 -9.02
N ALA A 18 -13.41 -43.21 -7.97
CA ALA A 18 -12.16 -43.77 -7.51
C ALA A 18 -11.68 -44.79 -8.56
N VAL A 19 -10.45 -44.62 -9.06
CA VAL A 19 -9.81 -45.59 -9.94
C VAL A 19 -8.73 -46.31 -9.15
N SER A 20 -9.02 -47.54 -8.76
CA SER A 20 -8.04 -48.49 -8.22
C SER A 20 -7.38 -49.21 -9.39
N PHE A 21 -6.08 -49.00 -9.58
CA PHE A 21 -5.28 -49.75 -10.55
C PHE A 21 -4.72 -51.01 -9.87
N THR A 22 -5.05 -52.18 -10.41
CA THR A 22 -4.39 -53.44 -10.08
C THR A 22 -3.73 -54.02 -11.33
N GLY A 23 -2.39 -54.10 -11.29
CA GLY A 23 -1.51 -55.02 -12.06
C GLY A 23 -1.45 -54.86 -13.58
N CYS A 24 -0.40 -55.26 -14.32
CA CYS A 24 0.93 -55.77 -14.01
C CYS A 24 1.67 -55.79 -15.38
N GLY A 25 2.92 -55.31 -15.49
CA GLY A 25 3.63 -55.39 -16.77
C GLY A 25 4.91 -54.56 -16.88
N ARG A 26 6.03 -55.16 -16.47
CA ARG A 26 7.45 -54.82 -16.71
C ARG A 26 7.76 -53.83 -17.85
N SER A 27 8.59 -52.82 -17.54
CA SER A 27 9.94 -52.57 -18.09
C SER A 27 10.23 -51.06 -18.25
N VAL A 28 11.49 -50.69 -17.98
CA VAL A 28 12.22 -49.48 -18.43
C VAL A 28 12.36 -48.30 -17.43
N LYS A 29 13.63 -48.15 -16.99
CA LYS A 29 14.46 -46.96 -16.70
C LYS A 29 14.08 -45.99 -15.57
N ASP A 30 15.07 -45.84 -14.69
CA ASP A 30 15.55 -44.63 -14.02
C ASP A 30 14.59 -43.43 -14.04
N SER A 31 13.90 -43.25 -12.92
CA SER A 31 13.40 -41.95 -12.52
C SER A 31 14.04 -41.56 -11.19
N THR A 32 15.13 -40.80 -11.29
CA THR A 32 15.64 -39.93 -10.24
C THR A 32 14.46 -39.20 -9.61
N SER A 33 14.21 -39.47 -8.32
CA SER A 33 13.26 -38.68 -7.54
C SER A 33 13.82 -37.26 -7.42
N ALA A 34 13.31 -36.36 -8.26
CA ALA A 34 13.48 -34.93 -8.08
C ALA A 34 12.71 -34.55 -6.81
N LYS A 35 13.39 -34.67 -5.67
CA LYS A 35 13.02 -34.05 -4.41
C LYS A 35 13.02 -32.56 -4.69
N THR A 36 11.84 -31.99 -4.93
CA THR A 36 11.66 -30.54 -4.95
C THR A 36 11.98 -30.04 -3.54
N GLU A 37 13.25 -29.74 -3.30
CA GLU A 37 13.66 -28.88 -2.21
C GLU A 37 12.92 -27.55 -2.42
N LYS A 38 11.84 -27.37 -1.65
CA LYS A 38 11.46 -26.03 -1.21
C LYS A 38 12.67 -25.52 -0.43
N THR A 39 13.60 -24.90 -1.12
CA THR A 39 14.58 -24.02 -0.50
C THR A 39 13.76 -22.84 0.01
N THR A 40 13.28 -22.97 1.25
CA THR A 40 12.87 -21.82 2.04
C THR A 40 14.14 -20.98 2.18
N LYS A 41 14.35 -20.05 1.25
CA LYS A 41 15.29 -18.95 1.48
C LYS A 41 14.72 -18.22 2.68
N GLU A 42 15.27 -18.49 3.86
CA GLU A 42 15.17 -17.57 4.98
C GLU A 42 15.84 -16.28 4.53
N THR A 43 15.07 -15.41 3.89
CA THR A 43 15.50 -14.05 3.59
C THR A 43 15.66 -13.37 4.94
N LYS A 44 16.91 -13.16 5.34
CA LYS A 44 17.25 -12.37 6.52
C LYS A 44 16.59 -11.00 6.34
N ARG A 45 15.55 -10.70 7.14
CA ARG A 45 14.83 -9.43 7.03
C ARG A 45 15.83 -8.30 7.31
N ASP A 46 15.85 -7.29 6.44
CA ASP A 46 16.68 -6.12 6.63
C ASP A 46 16.35 -5.44 7.97
N GLU A 47 17.36 -4.81 8.58
CA GLU A 47 17.16 -4.02 9.79
C GLU A 47 16.11 -2.93 9.55
N LYS A 48 15.32 -2.63 10.59
CA LYS A 48 14.30 -1.58 10.49
C LYS A 48 14.95 -0.22 10.30
N ILE A 49 14.52 0.49 9.28
CA ILE A 49 14.96 1.87 9.04
C ILE A 49 14.18 2.79 9.97
N GLU A 50 14.90 3.52 10.82
CA GLU A 50 14.30 4.52 11.70
C GLU A 50 13.73 5.70 10.89
N ILE A 51 12.43 5.95 10.99
CA ILE A 51 11.76 7.12 10.40
C ILE A 51 12.06 8.35 11.26
N LYS A 52 12.98 9.18 10.80
CA LYS A 52 13.35 10.44 11.47
C LYS A 52 12.39 11.56 11.11
N ILE A 53 12.20 12.51 12.02
CA ILE A 53 11.49 13.76 11.76
C ILE A 53 12.44 14.71 11.02
N LEU A 54 12.15 14.97 9.75
CA LEU A 54 12.98 15.71 8.81
C LEU A 54 12.14 16.73 8.05
N SER A 55 12.74 17.86 7.68
CA SER A 55 12.08 18.91 6.89
C SER A 55 12.87 19.32 5.64
N LYS A 56 14.10 18.80 5.47
CA LYS A 56 14.95 19.11 4.32
C LYS A 56 14.87 17.98 3.30
N TYR A 57 14.60 18.35 2.05
CA TYR A 57 14.44 17.42 0.94
C TYR A 57 15.59 16.41 0.81
N ASP A 58 16.84 16.85 0.80
CA ASP A 58 17.99 15.94 0.63
C ASP A 58 18.09 14.89 1.75
N GLN A 59 17.70 15.26 2.99
CA GLN A 59 17.68 14.34 4.11
C GLN A 59 16.55 13.32 3.98
N ILE A 60 15.37 13.77 3.54
CA ILE A 60 14.20 12.92 3.32
C ILE A 60 14.48 11.95 2.16
N LYS A 61 14.98 12.45 1.03
CA LYS A 61 15.39 11.65 -0.12
C LYS A 61 16.43 10.59 0.28
N LYS A 62 17.44 10.97 1.07
CA LYS A 62 18.45 10.03 1.59
C LYS A 62 17.87 8.99 2.54
N LEU A 63 16.79 9.30 3.26
CA LEU A 63 16.07 8.32 4.09
C LEU A 63 15.29 7.35 3.21
N LEU A 64 14.52 7.85 2.24
CA LEU A 64 13.70 7.05 1.34
C LEU A 64 14.54 6.13 0.43
N SER A 65 15.73 6.57 0.02
CA SER A 65 16.64 5.77 -0.80
C SER A 65 17.25 4.56 -0.08
N LYS A 66 17.08 4.44 1.25
CA LYS A 66 17.56 3.28 2.02
C LYS A 66 16.64 2.07 1.90
N TYR A 67 15.36 2.30 1.59
CA TYR A 67 14.41 1.21 1.42
C TYR A 67 14.76 0.43 0.14
N PRO A 68 14.62 -0.91 0.14
CA PRO A 68 14.95 -1.71 -1.03
C PRO A 68 14.02 -1.38 -2.21
N LYS A 69 14.45 -1.75 -3.43
CA LYS A 69 13.65 -1.51 -4.63
C LYS A 69 12.35 -2.33 -4.63
N GLU A 70 12.49 -3.60 -4.26
CA GLU A 70 11.37 -4.54 -4.13
C GLU A 70 10.95 -4.62 -2.66
N MET A 71 9.67 -4.40 -2.39
CA MET A 71 9.11 -4.47 -1.04
C MET A 71 7.70 -5.04 -1.07
N THR A 72 7.51 -6.23 -0.48
CA THR A 72 6.15 -6.75 -0.30
C THR A 72 5.41 -5.96 0.77
N ALA A 73 4.08 -6.03 0.78
CA ALA A 73 3.27 -5.40 1.83
C ALA A 73 3.65 -5.88 3.25
N GLU A 74 4.09 -7.13 3.40
CA GLU A 74 4.60 -7.67 4.66
C GLU A 74 5.92 -7.00 5.07
N ASP A 75 6.88 -6.89 4.16
CA ASP A 75 8.17 -6.25 4.41
C ASP A 75 7.98 -4.78 4.77
N THR A 76 7.13 -4.08 4.02
CA THR A 76 6.78 -2.68 4.27
C THR A 76 6.12 -2.49 5.63
N SER A 77 5.19 -3.38 6.00
CA SER A 77 4.56 -3.36 7.32
C SER A 77 5.57 -3.61 8.44
N TYR A 78 6.55 -4.50 8.23
CA TYR A 78 7.63 -4.75 9.19
C TYR A 78 8.47 -3.50 9.45
N GLN A 79 8.70 -2.66 8.44
CA GLN A 79 9.44 -1.39 8.55
C GLN A 79 8.68 -0.31 9.36
N GLY A 80 7.42 -0.54 9.76
CA GLY A 80 6.62 0.45 10.46
C GLY A 80 6.11 1.56 9.53
N ILE A 81 5.96 1.24 8.24
CA ILE A 81 5.38 2.09 7.21
C ILE A 81 3.87 1.83 7.16
N VAL A 82 3.07 2.88 6.91
CA VAL A 82 1.64 2.72 6.60
C VAL A 82 1.51 2.11 5.22
N VAL A 83 0.99 0.90 5.14
CA VAL A 83 0.66 0.22 3.88
C VAL A 83 -0.79 0.49 3.51
N ILE A 84 -1.03 0.87 2.26
CA ILE A 84 -2.34 0.94 1.61
C ILE A 84 -2.37 -0.10 0.48
N GLU A 85 -3.29 -1.05 0.55
CA GLU A 85 -3.51 -2.11 -0.44
C GLU A 85 -4.94 -2.03 -0.94
N TYR A 86 -5.15 -1.90 -2.26
CA TYR A 86 -6.46 -1.89 -2.90
C TYR A 86 -7.51 -1.13 -2.07
N ASP A 87 -7.30 0.18 -1.87
CA ASP A 87 -8.17 1.07 -1.07
C ASP A 87 -8.42 0.66 0.39
N SER A 88 -7.50 -0.08 1.01
CA SER A 88 -7.62 -0.50 2.41
C SER A 88 -6.31 -0.34 3.19
N PHE A 89 -6.42 -0.14 4.50
CA PHE A 89 -5.26 -0.19 5.38
C PHE A 89 -4.72 -1.62 5.48
N GLY A 90 -3.45 -1.79 5.16
CA GLY A 90 -2.70 -3.00 5.49
C GLY A 90 -2.62 -3.26 7.00
N LYS A 91 -2.14 -4.45 7.37
CA LYS A 91 -2.10 -4.90 8.76
C LYS A 91 -1.28 -3.95 9.64
N GLY A 92 -1.93 -3.35 10.64
CA GLY A 92 -1.29 -2.44 11.59
C GLY A 92 -1.17 -0.99 11.10
N SER A 93 -1.34 -0.73 9.80
CA SER A 93 -1.23 0.60 9.19
C SER A 93 -2.18 1.62 9.82
N LYS A 94 -3.43 1.23 10.09
CA LYS A 94 -4.42 2.12 10.73
C LYS A 94 -3.97 2.63 12.10
N LYS A 95 -3.23 1.81 12.86
CA LYS A 95 -2.69 2.21 14.18
C LYS A 95 -1.59 3.26 14.03
N LEU A 96 -0.67 3.06 13.08
CA LEU A 96 0.42 3.99 12.78
C LEU A 96 -0.14 5.34 12.28
N TRP A 97 -1.10 5.29 11.36
CA TRP A 97 -1.80 6.46 10.84
C TRP A 97 -2.50 7.26 11.94
N ASN A 98 -3.26 6.58 12.82
CA ASN A 98 -3.93 7.23 13.94
C ASN A 98 -2.94 7.86 14.94
N GLN A 99 -1.78 7.23 15.17
CA GLN A 99 -0.74 7.78 16.03
C GLN A 99 -0.13 9.06 15.44
N PHE A 100 0.14 9.07 14.13
CA PHE A 100 0.60 10.27 13.43
C PHE A 100 -0.42 11.41 13.57
N LEU A 101 -1.71 11.16 13.28
CA LEU A 101 -2.76 12.17 13.43
C LEU A 101 -2.90 12.67 14.86
N LYS A 102 -2.74 11.79 15.86
CA LYS A 102 -2.73 12.19 17.26
C LYS A 102 -1.58 13.15 17.55
N ASN A 103 -0.37 12.85 17.08
CA ASN A 103 0.79 13.71 17.29
C ASN A 103 0.60 15.09 16.64
N VAL A 104 0.08 15.13 15.40
CA VAL A 104 -0.28 16.38 14.72
C VAL A 104 -1.26 17.21 15.55
N LYS A 105 -2.34 16.59 16.07
CA LYS A 105 -3.33 17.28 16.92
C LYS A 105 -2.76 17.76 18.25
N ASP A 106 -1.83 17.00 18.82
CA ASP A 106 -1.13 17.35 20.06
C ASP A 106 -0.02 18.39 19.83
N HIS A 107 0.13 18.93 18.61
CA HIS A 107 1.20 19.86 18.21
C HIS A 107 2.60 19.30 18.47
N LYS A 108 2.76 17.99 18.33
CA LYS A 108 4.05 17.30 18.42
C LYS A 108 4.62 17.07 17.04
N ASP A 109 5.87 17.50 16.87
CA ASP A 109 6.63 17.16 15.69
C ASP A 109 6.63 15.66 15.45
N CYS A 110 6.31 15.24 14.24
CA CYS A 110 6.16 13.84 13.89
C CYS A 110 6.40 13.60 12.41
N ALA A 111 6.67 12.34 12.06
CA ALA A 111 6.82 11.91 10.69
C ALA A 111 6.22 10.52 10.48
N ILE A 112 5.86 10.26 9.23
CA ILE A 112 5.31 9.00 8.77
C ILE A 112 5.78 8.74 7.34
N VAL A 113 5.89 7.47 6.98
CA VAL A 113 6.00 7.04 5.58
C VAL A 113 4.77 6.21 5.27
N ILE A 114 4.18 6.47 4.12
CA ILE A 114 3.07 5.74 3.54
C ILE A 114 3.59 5.04 2.29
N CYS A 115 3.22 3.78 2.07
CA CYS A 115 3.48 3.05 0.85
C CYS A 115 2.16 2.69 0.22
N GLN A 116 2.00 3.12 -1.03
CA GLN A 116 0.93 2.69 -1.91
C GLN A 116 1.55 1.87 -3.04
N TYR A 117 0.81 0.91 -3.57
CA TYR A 117 1.28 0.06 -4.65
C TYR A 117 0.59 0.43 -5.96
N THR A 118 1.34 0.47 -7.07
CA THR A 118 0.74 0.56 -8.40
C THR A 118 -0.07 -0.71 -8.69
N VAL A 119 -0.80 -0.72 -9.82
CA VAL A 119 -1.55 -1.90 -10.24
C VAL A 119 -0.63 -3.06 -10.60
N GLU A 120 0.61 -2.77 -11.00
CA GLU A 120 1.70 -3.73 -11.25
C GLU A 120 2.36 -4.23 -9.97
N GLY A 121 2.10 -3.58 -8.83
CA GLY A 121 2.69 -3.91 -7.53
C GLY A 121 3.97 -3.14 -7.22
N ASP A 122 4.30 -2.09 -7.96
CA ASP A 122 5.47 -1.26 -7.68
C ASP A 122 5.20 -0.34 -6.48
N PRO A 123 6.09 -0.27 -5.48
CA PRO A 123 5.88 0.58 -4.30
C PRO A 123 6.16 2.06 -4.59
N ILE A 124 5.22 2.93 -4.23
CA ILE A 124 5.36 4.39 -4.18
C ILE A 124 5.44 4.80 -2.71
N LEU A 125 6.57 5.40 -2.31
CA LEU A 125 6.78 5.85 -0.94
C LEU A 125 6.46 7.34 -0.80
N GLN A 126 5.61 7.69 0.16
CA GLN A 126 5.22 9.05 0.47
C GLN A 126 5.67 9.37 1.90
N TYR A 127 6.70 10.21 2.03
CA TYR A 127 7.13 10.74 3.32
C TYR A 127 6.33 11.98 3.67
N VAL A 128 5.84 12.04 4.91
CA VAL A 128 5.22 13.23 5.48
C VAL A 128 5.80 13.51 6.85
N SER A 129 6.23 14.74 7.10
CA SER A 129 6.46 15.23 8.46
C SER A 129 5.60 16.45 8.75
N ASN A 130 5.22 16.62 10.01
CA ASN A 130 4.70 17.87 10.55
C ASN A 130 5.75 18.42 11.51
N VAL A 131 6.30 19.58 11.22
CA VAL A 131 7.33 20.25 12.03
C VAL A 131 6.89 21.68 12.26
N ASN A 132 6.68 22.06 13.52
CA ASN A 132 6.13 23.35 13.93
C ASN A 132 4.82 23.69 13.19
N GLY A 133 3.93 22.71 13.01
CA GLY A 133 2.65 22.88 12.32
C GLY A 133 2.71 22.88 10.80
N LYS A 134 3.89 22.97 10.18
CA LYS A 134 4.06 22.91 8.71
C LYS A 134 4.33 21.49 8.24
N PHE A 135 3.69 21.09 7.13
CA PHE A 135 3.88 19.77 6.53
C PHE A 135 4.95 19.78 5.44
N TYR A 136 5.82 18.78 5.46
CA TYR A 136 6.84 18.53 4.43
C TYR A 136 6.56 17.18 3.78
N TYR A 137 6.37 17.19 2.47
CA TYR A 137 6.00 16.02 1.69
C TYR A 137 7.09 15.70 0.66
N VAL A 138 7.47 14.43 0.58
CA VAL A 138 8.29 13.92 -0.53
C VAL A 138 7.73 12.59 -1.00
N GLU A 139 7.46 12.48 -2.29
CA GLU A 139 7.16 11.21 -2.94
C GLU A 139 8.43 10.64 -3.58
N ASP A 140 8.62 9.33 -3.44
CA ASP A 140 9.63 8.53 -4.12
C ASP A 140 8.94 7.45 -4.94
N SER A 141 8.85 7.71 -6.24
CA SER A 141 8.33 6.84 -7.29
C SER A 141 9.47 6.20 -8.10
N THR A 142 10.71 6.18 -7.59
CA THR A 142 11.85 5.57 -8.30
C THR A 142 11.71 4.08 -8.56
N ARG A 143 10.82 3.43 -7.81
CA ARG A 143 10.51 1.99 -7.89
C ARG A 143 9.38 1.69 -8.87
N ASP A 144 8.62 2.70 -9.28
CA ASP A 144 7.64 2.59 -10.36
C ASP A 144 8.36 2.61 -11.71
N ALA A 145 8.27 1.49 -12.43
CA ALA A 145 8.88 1.30 -13.73
C ALA A 145 8.31 2.26 -14.80
N TYR A 146 7.03 2.64 -14.67
CA TYR A 146 6.29 3.48 -15.61
C TYR A 146 6.18 4.94 -15.16
N GLY A 147 6.60 5.26 -13.93
CA GLY A 147 6.58 6.62 -13.38
C GLY A 147 7.54 7.57 -14.11
N SER A 148 7.04 8.74 -14.51
CA SER A 148 7.80 9.77 -15.23
C SER A 148 8.67 10.63 -14.30
N GLU A 149 8.07 11.16 -13.23
CA GLU A 149 8.78 11.82 -12.14
C GLU A 149 9.26 10.78 -11.15
N LYS A 150 10.46 10.97 -10.60
CA LYS A 150 11.11 10.01 -9.68
C LYS A 150 11.06 10.47 -8.22
N TYR A 151 11.11 11.78 -8.02
CA TYR A 151 10.91 12.41 -6.73
C TYR A 151 10.08 13.66 -6.90
N VAL A 152 9.09 13.82 -6.05
CA VAL A 152 8.23 15.01 -5.98
C VAL A 152 8.32 15.58 -4.58
N GLN A 153 8.34 16.91 -4.45
CA GLN A 153 8.39 17.56 -3.14
C GLN A 153 7.44 18.76 -3.05
N TYR A 154 6.77 18.88 -1.92
CA TYR A 154 5.89 20.01 -1.62
C TYR A 154 5.89 20.31 -0.13
N THR A 155 5.38 21.49 0.22
CA THR A 155 5.07 21.83 1.61
C THR A 155 3.63 22.33 1.70
N TYR A 156 2.96 21.99 2.79
CA TYR A 156 1.56 22.33 3.01
C TYR A 156 1.33 22.88 4.41
N ASP A 157 0.28 23.67 4.58
CA ASP A 157 -0.04 24.32 5.85
C ASP A 157 -1.14 23.57 6.61
N TYR A 158 -1.93 22.75 5.92
CA TYR A 158 -3.10 22.08 6.48
C TYR A 158 -3.16 20.60 6.09
N TYR A 159 -3.82 19.82 6.95
CA TYR A 159 -4.31 18.49 6.61
C TYR A 159 -5.84 18.48 6.67
N LYS A 160 -6.46 17.74 5.77
CA LYS A 160 -7.91 17.56 5.68
C LYS A 160 -8.23 16.08 5.64
N ILE A 161 -9.31 15.71 6.31
CA ILE A 161 -9.86 14.37 6.31
C ILE A 161 -11.33 14.48 5.88
N TYR A 162 -11.69 13.76 4.84
CA TYR A 162 -13.07 13.63 4.38
C TYR A 162 -13.55 12.21 4.63
N LYS A 163 -14.84 12.10 4.99
CA LYS A 163 -15.54 10.83 5.14
C LYS A 163 -16.84 10.90 4.36
N GLN A 164 -16.82 10.41 3.12
CA GLN A 164 -17.95 10.46 2.20
C GLN A 164 -18.04 9.14 1.44
N ASP A 165 -19.26 8.70 1.11
CA ASP A 165 -19.52 7.48 0.32
C ASP A 165 -18.83 6.21 0.83
N GLY A 166 -18.64 6.10 2.16
CA GLY A 166 -17.95 4.98 2.78
C GLY A 166 -16.43 5.02 2.62
N HIS A 167 -15.86 6.13 2.16
CA HIS A 167 -14.43 6.35 2.03
C HIS A 167 -13.87 7.26 3.13
N TYR A 168 -12.58 7.11 3.39
CA TYR A 168 -11.75 7.93 4.25
C TYR A 168 -10.61 8.48 3.40
N THR A 169 -10.66 9.77 3.09
CA THR A 169 -9.67 10.42 2.24
C THR A 169 -8.87 11.41 3.07
N ALA A 170 -7.55 11.31 3.03
CA ALA A 170 -6.64 12.23 3.72
C ALA A 170 -5.81 13.03 2.73
N ILE A 171 -5.78 14.35 2.90
CA ILE A 171 -5.18 15.30 1.96
C ILE A 171 -4.32 16.30 2.72
N LEU A 172 -3.17 16.67 2.16
CA LEU A 172 -2.43 17.87 2.57
C LEU A 172 -2.76 19.01 1.61
N THR A 173 -2.91 20.22 2.12
CA THR A 173 -3.32 21.38 1.31
C THR A 173 -2.78 22.70 1.84
N MET A 174 -2.59 23.67 0.95
CA MET A 174 -2.34 25.07 1.29
C MET A 174 -3.63 25.84 1.61
N ASP A 175 -4.80 25.27 1.31
CA ASP A 175 -6.10 25.92 1.52
C ASP A 175 -6.91 25.22 2.63
N ASN A 176 -7.14 25.92 3.73
CA ASN A 176 -7.95 25.42 4.84
C ASN A 176 -9.46 25.38 4.55
N LYS A 177 -9.92 25.92 3.42
CA LYS A 177 -11.32 25.88 2.99
C LYS A 177 -11.59 24.86 1.89
N LEU A 178 -10.56 24.16 1.40
CA LEU A 178 -10.71 23.09 0.41
C LEU A 178 -11.86 22.18 0.83
N THR A 179 -12.79 21.96 -0.09
CA THR A 179 -13.93 21.06 0.06
C THR A 179 -13.60 19.67 -0.48
N PHE A 180 -14.47 18.69 -0.25
CA PHE A 180 -14.26 17.35 -0.82
C PHE A 180 -14.42 17.35 -2.35
N ASP A 181 -15.43 18.03 -2.88
CA ASP A 181 -15.67 18.11 -4.33
C ASP A 181 -14.46 18.72 -5.06
N GLU A 182 -13.92 19.82 -4.52
CA GLU A 182 -12.68 20.44 -5.04
C GLU A 182 -11.47 19.50 -4.90
N ALA A 183 -11.43 18.68 -3.87
CA ALA A 183 -10.38 17.70 -3.64
C ALA A 183 -10.43 16.48 -4.58
N GLN A 184 -11.60 16.10 -5.09
CA GLN A 184 -11.74 14.97 -6.02
C GLN A 184 -11.01 15.20 -7.35
N ASP A 185 -10.89 16.47 -7.77
CA ASP A 185 -10.12 16.85 -8.95
C ASP A 185 -8.59 16.91 -8.69
N VAL A 186 -8.16 16.68 -7.45
CA VAL A 186 -6.75 16.77 -7.04
C VAL A 186 -6.09 15.39 -7.10
N ARG A 187 -5.59 15.01 -8.28
CA ARG A 187 -4.61 13.89 -8.35
C ARG A 187 -3.18 14.34 -8.01
N SER A 188 -2.83 15.58 -8.33
CA SER A 188 -1.75 16.36 -7.68
C SER A 188 -1.84 17.80 -8.16
N LEU A 189 -2.35 18.72 -7.33
CA LEU A 189 -2.13 20.14 -7.57
C LEU A 189 -0.93 20.55 -6.72
N LYS A 190 -0.13 21.52 -7.17
CA LYS A 190 0.93 22.09 -6.30
C LYS A 190 0.36 22.59 -4.96
N THR A 191 -0.93 22.88 -4.91
CA THR A 191 -1.68 23.38 -3.76
C THR A 191 -2.29 22.29 -2.88
N ALA A 192 -2.46 21.05 -3.35
CA ALA A 192 -3.00 19.95 -2.56
C ALA A 192 -2.56 18.56 -3.08
N ILE A 193 -2.41 17.60 -2.16
CA ILE A 193 -2.05 16.22 -2.50
C ILE A 193 -2.80 15.21 -1.63
N GLN A 194 -3.32 14.16 -2.27
CA GLN A 194 -3.92 13.04 -1.59
C GLN A 194 -2.84 12.11 -1.03
N LEU A 195 -2.89 11.85 0.27
CA LEU A 195 -2.02 10.90 0.96
C LEU A 195 -2.55 9.49 0.92
N LEU A 196 -3.87 9.33 1.04
CA LEU A 196 -4.56 8.05 0.97
C LEU A 196 -6.05 8.26 0.74
N ASP A 197 -6.67 7.25 0.13
CA ASP A 197 -8.11 7.06 0.06
C ASP A 197 -8.40 5.60 0.37
N VAL A 198 -9.17 5.34 1.43
CA VAL A 198 -9.47 3.98 1.88
C VAL A 198 -10.94 3.79 2.22
N LYS A 199 -11.48 2.62 1.91
CA LYS A 199 -12.84 2.22 2.30
C LYS A 199 -12.94 2.02 3.81
N GLN A 200 -14.12 2.37 4.35
CA GLN A 200 -14.51 2.22 5.76
C GLN A 200 -15.48 1.05 5.97
#